data_AF-A0A7S0MUQ0-F1
#
_entry.id   AF-A0A7S0MUQ0-F1
#
_cell.length_a   1.000
_cell.length_b   1.000
_cell.length_c   1.000
_cell.angle_alpha   90.00
_cell.angle_beta   90.00
_cell.angle_gamma   90.00
#
_symmetry.space_group_name_H-M   'P 1'
#
loop_
_entity.id
_entity.type
_entity.pdbx_description
1 polymer ?
#
loop_
_entity_poly.entity_id
_entity_poly.type
_entity_poly.pdbx_seq_one_letter_code
_entity_poly.pdbx_strand_id
1 'polypeptide(L)'
;ISQILSFNIISNPTLLFARRPSLDSASGNITFQVNQEHRGVAVIRIFVEDNGGTNDGGVNRSEERWLAIRLQNRDFVPPSFDILNSSIIFHEHSAPQLFPAIIRNIFPGTSLLRKFYEIEISVAEGPANALQELKLYPNQTLLLHTYPFFYGHFILTVTLKIWTISNPLNYTATSGNISVDVLSVNDAPDFDLSNESLVILEGSGLTSISLLYNI
;
A
#
# COMPACT_ATOMS: atom_id res chain seq x y z
N ILE A 1 36.33 -25.37 -28.03
CA ILE A 1 34.97 -25.92 -28.22
C ILE A 1 34.00 -24.77 -28.04
N SER A 2 33.09 -24.53 -28.99
CA SER A 2 32.07 -23.49 -28.83
C SER A 2 30.93 -24.02 -27.96
N GLN A 3 30.48 -23.20 -27.01
CA GLN A 3 29.27 -23.50 -26.24
C GLN A 3 28.05 -23.30 -27.14
N ILE A 4 27.14 -24.27 -27.16
CA ILE A 4 25.86 -24.20 -27.86
C ILE A 4 24.77 -24.23 -26.81
N LEU A 5 23.91 -23.22 -26.80
CA LEU A 5 22.81 -23.09 -25.85
C LEU A 5 21.49 -23.58 -26.45
N SER A 6 20.77 -24.40 -25.71
CA SER A 6 19.42 -24.86 -26.00
C SER A 6 18.44 -24.26 -24.99
N PHE A 7 17.41 -23.58 -25.47
CA PHE A 7 16.43 -22.91 -24.63
C PHE A 7 15.13 -23.72 -24.60
N ASN A 8 14.71 -24.11 -23.40
CA ASN A 8 13.54 -24.95 -23.20
C ASN A 8 12.41 -24.13 -22.56
N ILE A 9 11.20 -24.24 -23.12
CA ILE A 9 10.01 -23.55 -22.62
C ILE A 9 8.88 -24.54 -22.36
N ILE A 10 8.31 -24.47 -21.16
CA ILE A 10 7.11 -25.20 -20.76
C ILE A 10 6.03 -24.16 -20.42
N SER A 11 4.84 -24.28 -20.99
CA SER A 11 3.73 -23.32 -20.74
C SER A 11 2.46 -24.04 -20.31
N ASN A 12 1.76 -23.47 -19.31
CA ASN A 12 0.52 -24.04 -18.78
C ASN A 12 -0.44 -22.94 -18.27
N PRO A 13 -1.76 -22.96 -18.59
CA PRO A 13 -2.41 -23.86 -19.52
C PRO A 13 -2.13 -23.50 -20.99
N THR A 14 -1.91 -24.52 -21.82
CA THR A 14 -1.61 -24.35 -23.25
C THR A 14 -2.79 -23.78 -24.04
N LEU A 15 -4.02 -23.95 -23.52
CA LEU A 15 -5.27 -23.46 -24.13
C LEU A 15 -5.36 -21.93 -24.25
N LEU A 16 -4.51 -21.17 -23.54
CA LEU A 16 -4.48 -19.71 -23.67
C LEU A 16 -3.71 -19.23 -24.91
N PHE A 17 -2.97 -20.12 -25.58
CA PHE A 17 -2.13 -19.78 -26.71
C PHE A 17 -2.65 -20.40 -28.03
N ALA A 18 -2.93 -19.54 -29.01
CA ALA A 18 -3.12 -19.93 -30.42
C ALA A 18 -1.80 -20.41 -31.05
N ARG A 19 -0.67 -19.81 -30.64
CA ARG A 19 0.69 -20.26 -30.97
C ARG A 19 1.50 -20.32 -29.69
N ARG A 20 2.03 -21.51 -29.37
CA ARG A 20 2.80 -21.75 -28.15
C ARG A 20 4.03 -20.82 -28.08
N PRO A 21 4.45 -20.44 -26.86
CA PRO A 21 5.68 -19.69 -26.68
C PRO A 21 6.91 -20.40 -27.25
N SER A 22 7.75 -19.65 -27.94
CA SER A 22 9.07 -20.04 -28.43
C SER A 22 10.07 -18.92 -28.11
N LEU A 23 11.30 -19.27 -27.76
CA LEU A 23 12.35 -18.34 -27.36
C LEU A 23 13.44 -18.37 -28.42
N ASP A 24 13.73 -17.22 -29.00
CA ASP A 24 14.84 -17.06 -29.92
C ASP A 24 16.15 -17.03 -29.13
N SER A 25 17.05 -17.97 -29.42
CA SER A 25 18.28 -18.18 -28.66
C SER A 25 19.35 -17.10 -28.87
N ALA A 26 19.27 -16.34 -29.97
CA ALA A 26 20.24 -15.30 -30.31
C ALA A 26 19.85 -13.93 -29.74
N SER A 27 18.56 -13.60 -29.76
CA SER A 27 18.02 -12.31 -29.32
C SER A 27 17.39 -12.36 -27.92
N GLY A 28 17.05 -13.54 -27.42
CA GLY A 28 16.31 -13.71 -26.17
C GLY A 28 14.82 -13.33 -26.27
N ASN A 29 14.30 -13.14 -27.48
CA ASN A 29 12.90 -12.76 -27.69
C ASN A 29 11.97 -13.96 -27.58
N ILE A 30 10.94 -13.83 -26.73
CA ILE A 30 9.85 -14.81 -26.68
C ILE A 30 8.75 -14.41 -27.66
N THR A 31 8.32 -15.33 -28.52
CA THR A 31 7.18 -15.12 -29.41
C THR A 31 6.07 -16.12 -29.10
N PHE A 32 4.84 -15.63 -29.00
CA PHE A 32 3.63 -16.40 -28.77
C PHE A 32 2.44 -15.67 -29.39
N GLN A 33 1.33 -16.37 -29.55
CA GLN A 33 0.05 -15.77 -29.93
C GLN A 33 -1.02 -16.28 -28.98
N VAL A 34 -1.78 -15.37 -28.37
CA VAL A 34 -2.86 -15.72 -27.45
C VAL A 34 -4.17 -15.93 -28.19
N ASN A 35 -5.06 -16.77 -27.64
CA ASN A 35 -6.41 -16.91 -28.18
C ASN A 35 -7.24 -15.64 -27.91
N GLN A 36 -8.09 -15.26 -28.85
CA GLN A 36 -9.04 -14.16 -28.67
C GLN A 36 -10.11 -14.55 -27.64
N GLU A 37 -10.68 -13.57 -26.93
CA GLU A 37 -11.78 -13.73 -25.97
C GLU A 37 -11.51 -14.71 -24.81
N HIS A 38 -10.27 -15.15 -24.65
CA HIS A 38 -9.84 -15.94 -23.50
C HIS A 38 -9.38 -15.03 -22.37
N ARG A 39 -9.53 -15.51 -21.14
CA ARG A 39 -9.00 -14.86 -19.94
C ARG A 39 -8.35 -15.90 -19.05
N GLY A 40 -7.32 -15.51 -18.32
CA GLY A 40 -6.66 -16.41 -17.38
C GLY A 40 -5.20 -16.04 -17.14
N VAL A 41 -4.49 -16.95 -16.48
CA VAL A 41 -3.05 -16.83 -16.24
C VAL A 41 -2.38 -18.07 -16.83
N ALA A 42 -1.43 -17.85 -17.75
CA ALA A 42 -0.49 -18.86 -18.19
C ALA A 42 0.84 -18.67 -17.46
N VAL A 43 1.39 -19.75 -16.91
CA VAL A 43 2.72 -19.78 -16.34
C VAL A 43 3.65 -20.43 -17.34
N ILE A 44 4.73 -19.72 -17.67
CA ILE A 44 5.82 -20.16 -18.52
C ILE A 44 7.02 -20.48 -17.63
N ARG A 45 7.62 -21.65 -17.82
CA ARG A 45 8.88 -22.06 -17.22
C ARG A 45 9.94 -22.09 -18.30
N ILE A 46 11.11 -21.52 -18.01
CA ILE A 46 12.24 -21.40 -18.93
C ILE A 46 13.48 -21.94 -18.24
N PHE A 47 14.26 -22.76 -18.93
CA PHE A 47 15.61 -23.14 -18.54
C PHE A 47 16.51 -23.26 -19.77
N VAL A 48 17.81 -23.12 -19.57
CA VAL A 48 18.81 -23.18 -20.62
C VAL A 48 19.74 -24.36 -20.37
N GLU A 49 20.11 -25.06 -21.44
CA GLU A 49 21.09 -26.14 -21.42
C GLU A 49 22.25 -25.82 -22.36
N ASP A 50 23.48 -26.14 -21.95
CA ASP A 50 24.64 -26.11 -22.82
C ASP A 50 25.14 -27.51 -23.22
N ASN A 51 26.06 -27.55 -24.18
CA ASN A 51 26.68 -28.77 -24.69
C ASN A 51 27.95 -29.19 -23.92
N GLY A 52 28.24 -28.62 -22.76
CA GLY A 52 29.43 -28.88 -21.94
C GLY A 52 29.42 -30.21 -21.20
N GLY A 53 28.26 -30.87 -21.11
CA GLY A 53 28.08 -32.16 -20.43
C GLY A 53 28.15 -32.08 -18.90
N THR A 54 28.08 -33.23 -18.23
CA THR A 54 28.01 -33.33 -16.76
C THR A 54 29.14 -34.17 -16.13
N ASN A 55 30.20 -34.46 -16.89
CA ASN A 55 31.34 -35.21 -16.37
C ASN A 55 32.05 -34.44 -15.26
N ASP A 56 32.68 -35.17 -14.33
CA ASP A 56 33.44 -34.62 -13.20
C ASP A 56 32.67 -33.62 -12.32
N GLY A 57 31.33 -33.76 -12.26
CA GLY A 57 30.46 -32.85 -11.49
C GLY A 57 30.07 -31.58 -12.25
N GLY A 58 30.28 -31.53 -13.57
CA GLY A 58 29.80 -30.44 -14.41
C GLY A 58 28.27 -30.29 -14.38
N VAL A 59 27.80 -29.05 -14.54
CA VAL A 59 26.38 -28.71 -14.64
C VAL A 59 26.15 -27.99 -15.95
N ASN A 60 25.36 -28.59 -16.83
CA ASN A 60 25.04 -28.03 -18.14
C ASN A 60 23.63 -27.42 -18.21
N ARG A 61 22.83 -27.49 -17.14
CA ARG A 61 21.45 -27.00 -17.08
C ARG A 61 21.31 -25.88 -16.05
N SER A 62 20.65 -24.78 -16.43
CA SER A 62 20.34 -23.68 -15.51
C SER A 62 19.20 -24.02 -14.55
N GLU A 63 19.09 -23.24 -13.49
CA GLU A 63 17.86 -23.15 -12.70
C GLU A 63 16.66 -22.72 -13.55
N GLU A 64 15.46 -23.14 -13.16
CA GLU A 64 14.22 -22.74 -13.82
C GLU A 64 13.83 -21.30 -13.46
N ARG A 65 13.37 -20.56 -14.45
CA ARG A 65 12.78 -19.23 -14.31
C ARG A 65 11.32 -19.24 -14.74
N TRP A 66 10.52 -18.43 -14.07
CA TRP A 66 9.07 -18.45 -14.19
C TRP A 66 8.56 -17.10 -14.68
N LEU A 67 7.66 -17.11 -15.65
CA LEU A 67 6.98 -15.93 -16.18
C LEU A 67 5.47 -16.17 -16.19
N ALA A 68 4.71 -15.32 -15.50
CA ALA A 68 3.26 -15.34 -15.55
C ALA A 68 2.75 -14.38 -16.64
N ILE A 69 2.02 -14.91 -17.61
CA ILE A 69 1.29 -14.15 -18.62
C ILE A 69 -0.18 -14.12 -18.22
N ARG A 70 -0.69 -12.94 -17.87
CA ARG A 70 -2.11 -12.75 -17.56
C ARG A 70 -2.84 -12.23 -18.78
N LEU A 71 -3.76 -13.04 -19.30
CA LEU A 71 -4.64 -12.65 -20.40
C LEU A 71 -5.94 -12.08 -19.84
N GLN A 72 -6.26 -10.85 -20.24
CA GLN A 72 -7.48 -10.15 -19.86
C GLN A 72 -8.30 -9.84 -21.12
N ASN A 73 -9.60 -9.61 -20.94
CA ASN A 73 -10.45 -9.16 -22.04
C ASN A 73 -9.94 -7.83 -22.57
N ARG A 74 -10.04 -7.60 -23.89
CA ARG A 74 -9.59 -6.36 -24.53
C ARG A 74 -10.23 -5.11 -23.92
N ASP A 75 -11.51 -5.18 -23.58
CA ASP A 75 -12.25 -4.05 -23.02
C ASP A 75 -12.16 -3.98 -21.49
N PHE A 76 -11.29 -4.79 -20.87
CA PHE A 76 -11.05 -4.73 -19.45
C PHE A 76 -10.29 -3.45 -19.09
N VAL A 77 -10.92 -2.61 -18.27
CA VAL A 77 -10.28 -1.48 -17.61
C VAL A 77 -10.41 -1.74 -16.11
N PRO A 78 -9.30 -1.73 -15.36
CA PRO A 78 -9.32 -2.01 -13.93
C PRO A 78 -10.06 -0.91 -13.17
N PRO A 79 -10.44 -1.18 -11.92
CA PRO A 79 -10.92 -0.13 -11.04
C PRO A 79 -9.87 0.95 -10.80
N SER A 80 -10.30 2.19 -10.69
CA SER A 80 -9.43 3.34 -10.43
C SER A 80 -10.19 4.44 -9.69
N PHE A 81 -9.43 5.34 -9.07
CA PHE A 81 -9.89 6.61 -8.52
C PHE A 81 -8.67 7.53 -8.42
N ASP A 82 -8.91 8.83 -8.33
CA ASP A 82 -7.86 9.82 -8.13
C ASP A 82 -7.85 10.28 -6.68
N ILE A 83 -6.67 10.36 -6.07
CA ILE A 83 -6.45 11.07 -4.80
C ILE A 83 -6.09 12.51 -5.14
N LEU A 84 -6.89 13.47 -4.69
CA LEU A 84 -6.64 14.89 -4.99
C LEU A 84 -5.54 15.48 -4.12
N ASN A 85 -5.55 15.15 -2.81
CA ASN A 85 -4.51 15.57 -1.88
C ASN A 85 -3.86 14.33 -1.26
N SER A 86 -2.69 13.96 -1.74
CA SER A 86 -1.90 12.83 -1.22
C SER A 86 -0.98 13.22 -0.07
N SER A 87 -1.00 14.50 0.35
CA SER A 87 -0.25 15.02 1.49
C SER A 87 -1.15 15.92 2.31
N ILE A 88 -1.27 15.61 3.60
CA ILE A 88 -2.02 16.37 4.59
C ILE A 88 -1.03 16.79 5.68
N ILE A 89 -1.03 18.08 6.01
CA ILE A 89 -0.18 18.64 7.04
C ILE A 89 -1.02 19.53 7.96
N PHE A 90 -0.94 19.29 9.27
CA PHE A 90 -1.59 20.11 10.29
C PHE A 90 -0.83 20.00 11.62
N HIS A 91 -1.22 20.78 12.62
CA HIS A 91 -0.56 20.81 13.93
C HIS A 91 -1.25 19.89 14.95
N GLU A 92 -0.51 19.35 15.91
CA GLU A 92 -1.02 18.39 16.92
C GLU A 92 -2.16 18.90 17.81
N HIS A 93 -2.35 20.21 17.90
CA HIS A 93 -3.45 20.86 18.64
C HIS A 93 -4.61 21.33 17.76
N SER A 94 -4.65 20.85 16.52
CA SER A 94 -5.73 21.19 15.61
C SER A 94 -7.03 20.51 16.03
N ALA A 95 -8.12 21.28 16.00
CA ALA A 95 -9.47 20.71 16.02
C ALA A 95 -9.66 19.70 14.86
N PRO A 96 -10.71 18.85 14.89
CA PRO A 96 -10.97 17.90 13.82
C PRO A 96 -10.94 18.57 12.42
N GLN A 97 -10.14 18.01 11.52
CA GLN A 97 -9.87 18.56 10.19
C GLN A 97 -10.77 17.90 9.14
N LEU A 98 -11.30 18.69 8.21
CA LEU A 98 -12.10 18.23 7.09
C LEU A 98 -11.39 18.49 5.77
N PHE A 99 -11.20 17.43 4.97
CA PHE A 99 -10.61 17.49 3.63
C PHE A 99 -11.69 17.13 2.61
N PRO A 100 -12.35 18.12 2.00
CA PRO A 100 -13.47 17.88 1.09
C PRO A 100 -12.99 17.23 -0.22
N ALA A 101 -13.76 16.26 -0.69
CA ALA A 101 -13.53 15.56 -1.95
C ALA A 101 -12.09 15.02 -2.09
N ILE A 102 -11.57 14.34 -1.06
CA ILE A 102 -10.20 13.80 -1.01
C ILE A 102 -9.92 12.81 -2.17
N ILE A 103 -10.98 12.17 -2.68
CA ILE A 103 -10.94 11.31 -3.85
C ILE A 103 -11.99 11.71 -4.90
N ARG A 104 -11.68 11.47 -6.19
CA ARG A 104 -12.58 11.71 -7.34
C ARG A 104 -12.42 10.65 -8.43
N ASN A 105 -13.18 10.80 -9.50
CA ASN A 105 -13.11 9.98 -10.71
C ASN A 105 -13.16 8.48 -10.41
N ILE A 106 -14.03 8.11 -9.46
CA ILE A 106 -14.19 6.74 -9.00
C ILE A 106 -14.79 5.93 -10.14
N PHE A 107 -13.99 4.98 -10.60
CA PHE A 107 -14.34 4.08 -11.67
C PHE A 107 -14.26 2.64 -11.17
N PRO A 108 -15.39 1.92 -11.04
CA PRO A 108 -15.40 0.53 -10.58
C PRO A 108 -14.75 -0.47 -11.55
N GLY A 109 -14.17 -0.03 -12.67
CA GLY A 109 -13.65 -0.89 -13.72
C GLY A 109 -14.75 -1.44 -14.65
N THR A 110 -14.40 -1.83 -15.87
CA THR A 110 -15.37 -2.46 -16.77
C THR A 110 -15.75 -3.87 -16.31
N SER A 111 -16.99 -4.28 -16.56
CA SER A 111 -17.50 -5.61 -16.25
C SER A 111 -18.79 -5.88 -17.01
N LEU A 112 -18.98 -7.13 -17.44
CA LEU A 112 -20.24 -7.62 -18.01
C LEU A 112 -21.32 -7.86 -16.93
N LEU A 113 -20.90 -7.93 -15.66
CA LEU A 113 -21.77 -8.12 -14.51
C LEU A 113 -21.99 -6.79 -13.78
N ARG A 114 -23.16 -6.66 -13.14
CA ARG A 114 -23.41 -5.58 -12.19
C ARG A 114 -22.39 -5.63 -11.07
N LYS A 115 -21.67 -4.51 -10.90
CA LYS A 115 -20.74 -4.28 -9.81
C LYS A 115 -21.42 -3.47 -8.73
N PHE A 116 -20.98 -3.72 -7.51
CA PHE A 116 -21.16 -2.77 -6.44
C PHE A 116 -19.75 -2.43 -5.92
N TYR A 117 -19.59 -1.29 -5.26
CA TYR A 117 -18.32 -0.89 -4.68
C TYR A 117 -18.49 -0.28 -3.30
N GLU A 118 -17.44 -0.38 -2.51
CA GLU A 118 -17.28 0.26 -1.20
C GLU A 118 -15.90 0.93 -1.17
N ILE A 119 -15.82 2.05 -0.46
CA ILE A 119 -14.57 2.76 -0.26
C ILE A 119 -14.31 2.79 1.23
N GLU A 120 -13.13 2.32 1.60
CA GLU A 120 -12.65 2.30 2.97
C GLU A 120 -11.41 3.17 3.08
N ILE A 121 -11.21 3.78 4.24
CA ILE A 121 -9.96 4.43 4.60
C ILE A 121 -9.46 3.86 5.93
N SER A 122 -8.17 3.56 6.01
CA SER A 122 -7.54 3.01 7.20
C SER A 122 -6.10 3.53 7.35
N VAL A 123 -5.52 3.39 8.55
CA VAL A 123 -4.09 3.62 8.77
C VAL A 123 -3.34 2.38 8.26
N ALA A 124 -2.44 2.57 7.30
CA ALA A 124 -1.62 1.50 6.76
C ALA A 124 -0.26 1.40 7.45
N GLU A 125 0.35 2.54 7.77
CA GLU A 125 1.64 2.62 8.45
C GLU A 125 1.63 3.77 9.46
N GLY A 126 2.34 3.60 10.57
CA GLY A 126 2.41 4.57 11.66
C GLY A 126 1.87 4.04 12.98
N PRO A 127 1.80 4.88 14.01
CA PRO A 127 1.39 4.46 15.35
C PRO A 127 -0.10 4.14 15.39
N ALA A 128 -0.45 3.02 16.02
CA ALA A 128 -1.83 2.53 16.15
C ALA A 128 -2.78 3.53 16.83
N ASN A 129 -2.22 4.46 17.63
CA ASN A 129 -2.94 5.46 18.39
C ASN A 129 -2.76 6.87 17.80
N ALA A 130 -2.51 7.01 16.50
CA ALA A 130 -2.41 8.34 15.87
C ALA A 130 -3.74 9.11 15.89
N LEU A 131 -4.86 8.40 15.79
CA LEU A 131 -6.15 8.99 15.44
C LEU A 131 -7.23 8.72 16.48
N GLN A 132 -7.89 9.79 16.92
CA GLN A 132 -9.15 9.73 17.66
C GLN A 132 -10.33 9.55 16.70
N GLU A 133 -10.31 10.22 15.54
CA GLU A 133 -11.35 10.09 14.52
C GLU A 133 -10.75 9.94 13.12
N LEU A 134 -11.28 8.98 12.37
CA LEU A 134 -11.01 8.78 10.95
C LEU A 134 -12.32 8.39 10.27
N LYS A 135 -12.81 9.22 9.36
CA LYS A 135 -14.07 8.94 8.66
C LYS A 135 -14.07 9.51 7.25
N LEU A 136 -14.45 8.67 6.28
CA LEU A 136 -14.75 9.10 4.93
C LEU A 136 -16.27 9.17 4.75
N TYR A 137 -16.79 10.36 4.44
CA TYR A 137 -18.22 10.57 4.20
C TYR A 137 -18.60 10.23 2.76
N PRO A 138 -19.88 9.93 2.45
CA PRO A 138 -20.33 9.63 1.09
C PRO A 138 -20.06 10.73 0.05
N ASN A 139 -19.94 11.99 0.49
CA ASN A 139 -19.53 13.12 -0.36
C ASN A 139 -18.00 13.20 -0.57
N GLN A 140 -17.27 12.16 -0.18
CA GLN A 140 -15.81 12.03 -0.23
C GLN A 140 -15.05 13.06 0.59
N THR A 141 -15.69 13.63 1.61
CA THR A 141 -14.98 14.42 2.63
C THR A 141 -14.31 13.48 3.62
N LEU A 142 -13.01 13.66 3.85
CA LEU A 142 -12.27 12.98 4.91
C LEU A 142 -12.31 13.83 6.17
N LEU A 143 -12.76 13.25 7.27
CA LEU A 143 -12.58 13.77 8.62
C LEU A 143 -11.42 13.04 9.28
N LEU A 144 -10.52 13.84 9.85
CA LEU A 144 -9.32 13.39 10.54
C LEU A 144 -9.16 14.15 11.85
N HIS A 145 -8.97 13.43 12.95
CA HIS A 145 -8.65 14.02 14.24
C HIS A 145 -7.65 13.12 14.96
N THR A 146 -6.54 13.70 15.40
CA THR A 146 -5.50 13.01 16.15
C THR A 146 -5.81 13.01 17.64
N TYR A 147 -5.15 12.13 18.40
CA TYR A 147 -5.14 12.30 19.85
C TYR A 147 -4.36 13.57 20.25
N PRO A 148 -4.65 14.18 21.41
CA PRO A 148 -3.88 15.30 21.93
C PRO A 148 -2.38 14.98 22.01
N PHE A 149 -1.53 15.97 21.72
CA PHE A 149 -0.06 15.87 21.73
C PHE A 149 0.52 14.81 20.77
N PHE A 150 -0.29 14.29 19.85
CA PHE A 150 0.21 13.42 18.81
C PHE A 150 0.89 14.25 17.73
N TYR A 151 2.20 14.09 17.60
CA TYR A 151 2.98 14.60 16.47
C TYR A 151 3.74 13.46 15.78
N GLY A 152 4.06 13.66 14.51
CA GLY A 152 4.78 12.69 13.69
C GLY A 152 4.05 12.35 12.39
N HIS A 153 4.53 11.28 11.75
CA HIS A 153 4.11 10.88 10.42
C HIS A 153 3.37 9.55 10.42
N PHE A 154 2.32 9.45 9.60
CA PHE A 154 1.65 8.18 9.31
C PHE A 154 1.04 8.18 7.90
N ILE A 155 0.72 6.99 7.42
CA ILE A 155 0.16 6.78 6.08
C ILE A 155 -1.26 6.25 6.23
N LEU A 156 -2.19 6.95 5.56
CA LEU A 156 -3.54 6.45 5.33
C LEU A 156 -3.57 5.72 3.98
N THR A 157 -4.30 4.62 3.92
CA THR A 157 -4.63 3.96 2.65
C THR A 157 -6.13 4.07 2.41
N VAL A 158 -6.48 4.59 1.23
CA VAL A 158 -7.84 4.54 0.68
C VAL A 158 -7.94 3.29 -0.19
N THR A 159 -8.93 2.44 0.06
CA THR A 159 -9.16 1.20 -0.67
C THR A 159 -10.53 1.21 -1.32
N LEU A 160 -10.57 1.07 -2.65
CA LEU A 160 -11.79 0.84 -3.43
C LEU A 160 -11.99 -0.67 -3.58
N LYS A 161 -12.93 -1.24 -2.81
CA LYS A 161 -13.32 -2.65 -2.85
C LYS A 161 -14.49 -2.84 -3.79
N ILE A 162 -14.41 -3.85 -4.67
CA ILE A 162 -15.42 -4.11 -5.70
C ILE A 162 -15.79 -5.58 -5.70
N TRP A 163 -17.09 -5.83 -5.61
CA TRP A 163 -17.68 -7.16 -5.72
C TRP A 163 -18.68 -7.19 -6.87
N THR A 164 -18.89 -8.39 -7.39
CA THR A 164 -19.93 -8.68 -8.39
C THR A 164 -21.08 -9.41 -7.73
N ILE A 165 -22.29 -9.29 -8.29
CA ILE A 165 -23.45 -10.02 -7.76
C ILE A 165 -23.25 -11.54 -7.70
N SER A 166 -22.46 -12.11 -8.60
CA SER A 166 -22.17 -13.55 -8.65
C SER A 166 -21.09 -13.99 -7.66
N ASN A 167 -20.39 -13.06 -7.03
CA ASN A 167 -19.35 -13.36 -6.05
C ASN A 167 -19.31 -12.24 -4.99
N PRO A 168 -20.33 -12.17 -4.11
CA PRO A 168 -20.47 -11.06 -3.16
C PRO A 168 -19.45 -11.11 -2.01
N LEU A 169 -18.88 -12.28 -1.72
CA LEU A 169 -17.96 -12.48 -0.60
C LEU A 169 -16.49 -12.21 -0.95
N ASN A 170 -16.14 -12.17 -2.25
CA ASN A 170 -14.79 -11.86 -2.69
C ASN A 170 -14.78 -10.56 -3.47
N TYR A 171 -13.85 -9.67 -3.13
CA TYR A 171 -13.67 -8.41 -3.81
C TYR A 171 -12.31 -8.36 -4.51
N THR A 172 -12.27 -7.57 -5.59
CA THR A 172 -11.02 -6.98 -6.10
C THR A 172 -10.85 -5.61 -5.46
N ALA A 173 -9.61 -5.25 -5.12
CA ALA A 173 -9.31 -3.95 -4.55
C ALA A 173 -8.25 -3.21 -5.38
N THR A 174 -8.41 -1.90 -5.46
CA THR A 174 -7.34 -0.96 -5.82
C THR A 174 -7.19 0.03 -4.69
N SER A 175 -5.97 0.49 -4.42
CA SER A 175 -5.70 1.38 -3.30
C SER A 175 -4.75 2.52 -3.68
N GLY A 176 -4.78 3.56 -2.86
CA GLY A 176 -3.86 4.69 -2.94
C GLY A 176 -3.58 5.24 -1.55
N ASN A 177 -2.42 5.87 -1.40
CA ASN A 177 -1.90 6.32 -0.11
C ASN A 177 -1.98 7.85 0.02
N ILE A 178 -2.19 8.28 1.26
CA ILE A 178 -2.14 9.69 1.68
C ILE A 178 -1.12 9.76 2.82
N SER A 179 -0.09 10.58 2.60
CA SER A 179 0.90 10.95 3.60
C SER A 179 0.28 11.95 4.57
N VAL A 180 0.44 11.73 5.87
CA VAL A 180 -0.03 12.67 6.90
C VAL A 180 1.13 13.05 7.81
N ASP A 181 1.39 14.35 7.91
CA ASP A 181 2.41 14.92 8.78
C ASP A 181 1.74 15.81 9.83
N VAL A 182 1.84 15.41 11.08
CA VAL A 182 1.35 16.16 12.23
C VAL A 182 2.53 16.87 12.87
N LEU A 183 2.56 18.19 12.71
CA LEU A 183 3.65 19.01 13.21
C LEU A 183 3.49 19.28 14.69
N SER A 184 4.59 19.15 15.44
CA SER A 184 4.59 19.52 16.85
C SER A 184 4.41 21.04 17.03
N VAL A 185 3.85 21.41 18.16
CA VAL A 185 3.71 22.78 18.63
C VAL A 185 4.40 22.86 19.99
N ASN A 186 5.22 23.88 20.19
CA ASN A 186 5.88 24.05 21.48
C ASN A 186 4.85 24.50 22.54
N ASP A 187 4.61 23.67 23.54
CA ASP A 187 3.75 23.99 24.67
C ASP A 187 4.47 24.81 25.75
N ALA A 188 3.67 25.55 26.53
CA ALA A 188 4.18 26.26 27.68
C ALA A 188 4.62 25.27 28.77
N PRO A 189 5.72 25.54 29.50
CA PRO A 189 6.06 24.75 30.68
C PRO A 189 4.95 24.89 31.74
N ASP A 190 4.72 23.83 32.50
CA ASP A 190 3.75 23.76 33.60
C ASP A 190 4.46 23.40 34.91
N PHE A 191 3.87 23.76 36.06
CA PHE A 191 4.39 23.40 37.38
C PHE A 191 3.31 23.50 38.46
N ASP A 192 3.43 22.71 39.51
CA ASP A 192 2.57 22.77 40.69
C ASP A 192 3.31 23.34 41.92
N LEU A 193 2.58 24.03 42.80
CA LEU A 193 3.09 24.50 44.09
C LEU A 193 2.90 23.43 45.17
N SER A 194 3.98 23.01 45.82
CA SER A 194 3.94 22.02 46.92
C SER A 194 3.13 22.53 48.12
N ASN A 195 3.07 23.85 48.28
CA ASN A 195 2.25 24.54 49.26
C ASN A 195 1.80 25.88 48.68
N GLU A 196 0.50 26.15 48.68
CA GLU A 196 -0.05 27.44 48.24
C GLU A 196 0.11 28.55 49.29
N SER A 197 0.38 28.17 50.54
CA SER A 197 0.64 29.10 51.64
C SER A 197 1.68 28.52 52.59
N LEU A 198 2.48 29.41 53.18
CA LEU A 198 3.52 29.04 54.12
C LEU A 198 3.53 30.06 55.27
N VAL A 199 3.62 29.57 56.51
CA VAL A 199 3.76 30.42 57.70
C VAL A 199 5.21 30.35 58.18
N ILE A 200 5.88 31.50 58.22
CA ILE A 200 7.25 31.65 58.74
C ILE A 200 7.22 32.63 59.91
N LEU A 201 7.92 32.29 61.00
CA LEU A 201 8.04 33.15 62.16
C LEU A 201 9.05 34.28 61.91
N GLU A 202 8.80 35.45 62.49
CA GLU A 202 9.78 36.53 62.50
C GLU A 202 11.09 36.07 63.17
N GLY A 203 12.23 36.55 62.65
CA GLY A 203 13.56 36.12 63.12
C GLY A 203 14.07 34.79 62.53
N SER A 204 13.30 34.14 61.66
CA SER A 204 13.81 32.99 60.89
C SER A 204 14.97 33.43 59.98
N GLY A 205 16.10 32.73 60.08
CA GLY A 205 17.27 32.96 59.21
C GLY A 205 17.02 32.52 57.75
N LEU A 206 18.11 32.31 56.99
CA LEU A 206 18.00 31.78 55.62
C LEU A 206 17.19 30.47 55.61
N THR A 207 16.05 30.48 54.93
CA THR A 207 15.11 29.36 54.88
C THR A 207 14.97 28.89 53.45
N SER A 208 15.23 27.60 53.20
CA SER A 208 15.08 26.95 51.90
C SER A 208 13.89 26.01 51.92
N ILE A 209 13.01 26.12 50.91
CA ILE A 209 11.85 25.25 50.75
C ILE A 209 11.80 24.67 49.34
N SER A 210 11.34 23.43 49.20
CA SER A 210 10.99 22.85 47.91
C SER A 210 9.58 23.31 47.54
N LEU A 211 9.49 24.38 46.77
CA LEU A 211 8.21 25.03 46.45
C LEU A 211 7.53 24.44 45.20
N LEU A 212 8.31 23.99 44.22
CA LEU A 212 7.78 23.51 42.94
C LEU A 212 7.87 21.99 42.87
N TYR A 213 6.86 21.35 42.30
CA TYR A 213 6.90 19.95 41.89
C TYR A 213 6.20 19.80 40.52
N ASN A 214 6.32 18.63 39.90
CA ASN A 214 5.81 18.37 38.53
C ASN A 214 6.32 19.38 37.46
N ILE A 215 7.60 19.77 37.56
CA ILE A 215 8.31 20.55 36.52
C ILE A 215 8.74 19.63 35.37
#